data_AF-A0A8J3D5N4-F1
#
_entry.id   AF-A0A8J3D5N4-F1
#
_cell.length_a   1.000
_cell.length_b   1.000
_cell.length_c   1.000
_cell.angle_alpha   90.00
_cell.angle_beta   90.00
_cell.angle_gamma   90.00
#
_symmetry.space_group_name_H-M   'P 1'
#
loop_
_entity.id
_entity.type
_entity.pdbx_description
1 polymer ?
#
loop_
_entity_poly.entity_id
_entity_poly.type
_entity_poly.pdbx_seq_one_letter_code
_entity_poly.pdbx_strand_id
1 'polypeptide(L)'
;MKRLKFFTIPALLLVMTICFNACTDGFEELNTDKSKLTSLDAAGVGNAFAAAQYRSIQASWQTFQSLFADLQSQFFANTAVNFPSDRNVMVGGWLNGAWNGFYGNAISPMLGVLESTRPGGASENAAVYAMMNIWKVQMFLPRTDYWGPIPYSQVGNGEKSVAYDSQESIYKDFLKLLKEGAASLQAFEGKNVLGSNDQVYGGNVDKWILFANTMRLRVAMRMSKVEPALAKSEAESAAAGGLLSTNDHDAFLTVTQNSLNPMAQATAWNEFRMSAAMESTLKGYNDPRMSKYYAPVPGTNTFKGLRNGFSQAELGNDLNAPGNNSNVNDRFLPDNQFTTPFLIMNAAEAHFLKAEGALKGWNMGPGTAKEFYEKGIETSMKQWGITDAAAIQAYINGTTTPIALDAGHAVKSAPVSDIPVKWAATPEKQLQQVITQKWLSLYPNGHEAWAEYRRTGYPKLYPRINSENPEVPADAVVRRTPYTQGESNTNAPGVESGIKLLGGPDNSATRLWWDKQ
;
A
#
# COMPACT_ATOMS: atom_id res chain seq x y z
N MET A 1 -11.76 -26.17 -61.15
CA MET A 1 -12.15 -24.84 -60.66
C MET A 1 -13.67 -24.75 -60.62
N LYS A 2 -14.28 -24.96 -59.44
CA LYS A 2 -15.73 -24.80 -59.25
C LYS A 2 -15.95 -23.86 -58.08
N ARG A 3 -16.62 -22.74 -58.37
CA ARG A 3 -17.03 -21.69 -57.43
C ARG A 3 -18.22 -22.21 -56.61
N LEU A 4 -18.13 -22.15 -55.28
CA LEU A 4 -19.28 -22.30 -54.40
C LEU A 4 -19.97 -20.93 -54.20
N LYS A 5 -21.29 -20.92 -54.32
CA LYS A 5 -22.20 -19.91 -53.74
C LYS A 5 -23.49 -20.60 -53.28
N PHE A 6 -24.07 -20.00 -52.23
CA PHE A 6 -25.42 -20.16 -51.65
C PHE A 6 -25.61 -21.33 -50.66
N PHE A 7 -26.31 -21.21 -49.52
CA PHE A 7 -27.07 -20.14 -48.84
C PHE A 7 -27.35 -20.61 -47.39
N THR A 8 -27.79 -19.69 -46.51
CA THR A 8 -28.66 -19.80 -45.28
C THR A 8 -28.07 -19.41 -43.89
N ILE A 9 -28.06 -18.10 -43.56
CA ILE A 9 -28.82 -17.34 -42.51
C ILE A 9 -29.38 -18.14 -41.28
N PRO A 10 -29.56 -17.59 -40.04
CA PRO A 10 -28.82 -16.64 -39.18
C PRO A 10 -28.63 -17.17 -37.71
N ALA A 11 -27.56 -16.81 -36.99
CA ALA A 11 -27.51 -17.03 -35.53
C ALA A 11 -26.50 -16.08 -34.86
N LEU A 12 -26.79 -14.78 -34.88
CA LEU A 12 -25.95 -13.78 -34.22
C LEU A 12 -26.81 -12.56 -33.85
N LEU A 13 -27.78 -12.80 -32.99
CA LEU A 13 -28.56 -11.80 -32.28
C LEU A 13 -29.28 -12.55 -31.16
N LEU A 14 -28.69 -12.54 -29.96
CA LEU A 14 -29.31 -12.68 -28.63
C LEU A 14 -28.38 -13.38 -27.62
N VAL A 15 -27.26 -12.76 -27.25
CA VAL A 15 -26.62 -12.97 -25.93
C VAL A 15 -25.97 -11.66 -25.50
N MET A 16 -26.79 -10.65 -25.19
CA MET A 16 -26.29 -9.40 -24.61
C MET A 16 -27.31 -8.83 -23.62
N THR A 17 -27.82 -9.68 -22.71
CA THR A 17 -28.72 -9.22 -21.65
C THR A 17 -28.80 -10.17 -20.45
N ILE A 18 -27.66 -10.62 -19.89
CA ILE A 18 -27.64 -11.17 -18.51
C ILE A 18 -26.31 -10.80 -17.85
N CYS A 19 -26.17 -9.56 -17.36
CA CYS A 19 -25.04 -9.13 -16.53
C CYS A 19 -25.44 -8.11 -15.45
N PHE A 20 -26.70 -8.08 -15.00
CA PHE A 20 -27.15 -7.12 -13.99
C PHE A 20 -27.71 -7.71 -12.68
N ASN A 21 -27.61 -9.03 -12.44
CA ASN A 21 -28.16 -9.66 -11.22
C ASN A 21 -27.12 -10.33 -10.31
N ALA A 22 -25.82 -10.03 -10.42
CA ALA A 22 -24.80 -10.56 -9.50
C ALA A 22 -24.44 -9.61 -8.34
N CYS A 23 -25.17 -8.51 -8.16
CA CYS A 23 -24.80 -7.43 -7.24
C CYS A 23 -25.44 -7.49 -5.84
N THR A 24 -26.12 -8.58 -5.46
CA THR A 24 -26.78 -8.66 -4.14
C THR A 24 -26.41 -9.88 -3.31
N ASP A 25 -25.87 -10.94 -3.91
CA ASP A 25 -25.75 -12.24 -3.22
C ASP A 25 -24.53 -12.35 -2.29
N GLY A 26 -23.65 -11.34 -2.25
CA GLY A 26 -22.44 -11.33 -1.42
C GLY A 26 -22.52 -10.50 -0.14
N PHE A 27 -23.65 -9.82 0.15
CA PHE A 27 -23.74 -8.97 1.35
C PHE A 27 -24.04 -9.76 2.62
N GLU A 28 -24.73 -10.90 2.51
CA GLU A 28 -25.01 -11.79 3.65
C GLU A 28 -23.73 -12.35 4.30
N GLU A 29 -22.59 -12.35 3.60
CA GLU A 29 -21.30 -12.84 4.11
C GLU A 29 -20.49 -11.81 4.92
N LEU A 30 -20.72 -10.49 4.75
CA LEU A 30 -19.86 -9.43 5.33
C LEU A 30 -19.92 -9.34 6.86
N ASN A 31 -21.08 -9.66 7.44
CA ASN A 31 -21.31 -9.69 8.88
C ASN A 31 -21.72 -11.09 9.34
N THR A 32 -21.09 -12.12 8.77
CA THR A 32 -21.26 -13.49 9.27
C THR A 32 -21.01 -13.50 10.78
N ASP A 33 -22.07 -13.83 11.53
CA ASP A 33 -22.05 -13.94 12.99
C ASP A 33 -20.89 -14.85 13.42
N LYS A 34 -20.00 -14.34 14.29
CA LYS A 34 -18.87 -15.11 14.83
C LYS A 34 -19.30 -16.44 15.45
N SER A 35 -20.51 -16.54 16.00
CA SER A 35 -21.06 -17.79 16.54
C SER A 35 -21.36 -18.86 15.47
N LYS A 36 -21.44 -18.45 14.20
CA LYS A 36 -21.63 -19.34 13.04
C LYS A 36 -20.30 -19.72 12.37
N LEU A 37 -19.18 -19.13 12.78
CA LEU A 37 -17.87 -19.58 12.32
C LEU A 37 -17.65 -21.00 12.86
N THR A 38 -17.29 -21.92 11.97
CA THR A 38 -16.92 -23.28 12.38
C THR A 38 -15.66 -23.18 13.24
N SER A 39 -15.68 -23.82 14.42
CA SER A 39 -14.50 -23.89 15.28
C SER A 39 -13.38 -24.57 14.52
N LEU A 40 -12.23 -23.91 14.41
CA LEU A 40 -11.09 -24.43 13.68
C LEU A 40 -10.22 -25.27 14.61
N ASP A 41 -9.83 -26.45 14.14
CA ASP A 41 -8.71 -27.19 14.74
C ASP A 41 -7.37 -26.51 14.40
N ALA A 42 -6.26 -27.05 14.92
CA ALA A 42 -4.95 -26.45 14.71
C ALA A 42 -4.56 -26.32 13.21
N ALA A 43 -4.94 -27.31 12.39
CA ALA A 43 -4.66 -27.26 10.94
C ALA A 43 -5.53 -26.20 10.24
N GLY A 44 -6.80 -26.09 10.61
CA GLY A 44 -7.72 -25.06 10.16
C GLY A 44 -7.24 -23.66 10.52
N VAL A 45 -6.71 -23.47 11.74
CA VAL A 45 -6.11 -22.20 12.18
C VAL A 45 -4.93 -21.82 11.29
N GLY A 46 -4.01 -22.75 11.01
CA GLY A 46 -2.87 -22.50 10.12
C GLY A 46 -3.31 -22.06 8.71
N ASN A 47 -4.27 -22.77 8.12
CA ASN A 47 -4.80 -22.43 6.79
C ASN A 47 -5.53 -21.08 6.77
N ALA A 48 -6.31 -20.78 7.82
CA ALA A 48 -7.02 -19.51 7.94
C ALA A 48 -6.06 -18.33 8.15
N PHE A 49 -4.96 -18.52 8.89
CA PHE A 49 -3.92 -17.50 9.05
C PHE A 49 -3.25 -17.15 7.73
N ALA A 50 -2.82 -18.17 6.96
CA ALA A 50 -2.27 -17.98 5.62
C ALA A 50 -3.27 -17.28 4.69
N ALA A 51 -4.55 -17.70 4.72
CA ALA A 51 -5.60 -17.07 3.94
C ALA A 51 -5.80 -15.59 4.33
N ALA A 52 -5.79 -15.24 5.62
CA ALA A 52 -5.89 -13.86 6.08
C ALA A 52 -4.70 -13.02 5.59
N GLN A 53 -3.47 -13.56 5.63
CA GLN A 53 -2.28 -12.91 5.09
C GLN A 53 -2.44 -12.60 3.59
N TYR A 54 -2.63 -13.63 2.77
CA TYR A 54 -2.69 -13.46 1.32
C TYR A 54 -3.89 -12.66 0.85
N ARG A 55 -5.10 -12.99 1.31
CA ARG A 55 -6.33 -12.34 0.80
C ARG A 55 -6.41 -10.87 1.18
N SER A 56 -5.86 -10.47 2.33
CA SER A 56 -5.81 -9.05 2.72
C SER A 56 -4.93 -8.18 1.82
N ILE A 57 -4.01 -8.79 1.07
CA ILE A 57 -3.15 -8.12 0.10
C ILE A 57 -3.73 -8.24 -1.30
N GLN A 58 -4.14 -9.45 -1.71
CA GLN A 58 -4.56 -9.71 -3.08
C GLN A 58 -5.98 -9.19 -3.40
N ALA A 59 -6.89 -9.20 -2.43
CA ALA A 59 -8.29 -8.91 -2.71
C ALA A 59 -8.46 -7.52 -3.32
N SER A 60 -8.92 -7.50 -4.57
CA SER A 60 -9.12 -6.28 -5.36
C SER A 60 -7.87 -5.41 -5.47
N TRP A 61 -6.68 -6.03 -5.49
CA TRP A 61 -5.40 -5.32 -5.51
C TRP A 61 -5.30 -4.32 -6.67
N GLN A 62 -5.76 -4.66 -7.87
CA GLN A 62 -5.74 -3.72 -9.01
C GLN A 62 -6.48 -2.43 -8.71
N THR A 63 -7.71 -2.52 -8.23
CA THR A 63 -8.62 -1.38 -8.06
C THR A 63 -8.41 -0.62 -6.76
N PHE A 64 -7.65 -1.18 -5.83
CA PHE A 64 -7.29 -0.55 -4.57
C PHE A 64 -5.86 0.03 -4.61
N GLN A 65 -4.89 -0.75 -5.10
CA GLN A 65 -3.47 -0.41 -5.18
C GLN A 65 -3.08 0.15 -6.56
N SER A 66 -3.10 -0.68 -7.62
CA SER A 66 -2.50 -0.34 -8.92
C SER A 66 -3.11 0.90 -9.59
N LEU A 67 -4.43 0.87 -9.79
CA LEU A 67 -5.19 1.93 -10.45
C LEU A 67 -5.55 3.07 -9.49
N PHE A 68 -5.01 3.07 -8.27
CA PHE A 68 -5.28 4.11 -7.26
C PHE A 68 -4.02 4.51 -6.51
N ALA A 69 -3.61 3.78 -5.46
CA ALA A 69 -2.49 4.16 -4.60
C ALA A 69 -1.19 4.39 -5.39
N ASP A 70 -0.87 3.50 -6.33
CA ASP A 70 0.36 3.61 -7.11
C ASP A 70 0.34 4.83 -8.05
N LEU A 71 -0.84 5.20 -8.54
CA LEU A 71 -1.04 6.42 -9.32
C LEU A 71 -0.94 7.65 -8.43
N GLN A 72 -1.57 7.65 -7.25
CA GLN A 72 -1.58 8.78 -6.30
C GLN A 72 -0.21 9.02 -5.66
N SER A 73 0.57 7.96 -5.45
CA SER A 73 1.98 8.03 -5.03
C SER A 73 2.94 8.30 -6.19
N GLN A 74 2.45 8.30 -7.44
CA GLN A 74 3.24 8.49 -8.67
C GLN A 74 4.43 7.55 -8.78
N PHE A 75 4.26 6.29 -8.37
CA PHE A 75 5.13 5.20 -8.81
C PHE A 75 4.83 4.83 -10.26
N PHE A 76 3.55 4.86 -10.62
CA PHE A 76 3.10 4.58 -11.97
C PHE A 76 2.17 5.69 -12.50
N ALA A 77 2.01 5.71 -13.83
CA ALA A 77 1.02 6.47 -14.55
C ALA A 77 0.20 5.53 -15.43
N ASN A 78 -1.09 5.84 -15.58
CA ASN A 78 -2.03 4.99 -16.29
C ASN A 78 -1.87 5.11 -17.81
N THR A 79 -1.94 3.99 -18.52
CA THR A 79 -1.97 3.92 -19.99
C THR A 79 -3.28 3.36 -20.53
N ALA A 80 -4.19 2.87 -19.67
CA ALA A 80 -5.50 2.42 -20.11
C ALA A 80 -6.41 3.62 -20.42
N VAL A 81 -6.71 3.82 -21.70
CA VAL A 81 -7.43 5.01 -22.23
C VAL A 81 -8.74 5.27 -21.50
N ASN A 82 -9.52 4.23 -21.21
CA ASN A 82 -10.85 4.36 -20.61
C ASN A 82 -10.85 4.41 -19.08
N PHE A 83 -9.68 4.43 -18.43
CA PHE A 83 -9.56 4.38 -16.99
C PHE A 83 -9.30 5.78 -16.42
N PRO A 84 -10.27 6.40 -15.72
CA PRO A 84 -10.18 7.80 -15.34
C PRO A 84 -9.56 8.04 -13.95
N SER A 85 -9.15 7.00 -13.24
CA SER A 85 -8.63 7.13 -11.86
C SER A 85 -7.35 7.96 -11.75
N ASP A 86 -6.49 7.96 -12.80
CA ASP A 86 -5.31 8.83 -12.86
C ASP A 86 -5.67 10.32 -13.06
N ARG A 87 -6.91 10.60 -13.48
CA ARG A 87 -7.53 11.94 -13.53
C ARG A 87 -8.38 12.20 -12.28
N ASN A 88 -7.99 11.59 -11.16
CA ASN A 88 -8.60 11.69 -9.84
C ASN A 88 -10.07 11.22 -9.74
N VAL A 89 -10.60 10.53 -10.75
CA VAL A 89 -11.99 10.04 -10.70
C VAL A 89 -12.12 8.87 -9.74
N MET A 90 -13.08 8.98 -8.81
CA MET A 90 -13.46 7.91 -7.90
C MET A 90 -14.39 6.93 -8.61
N VAL A 91 -13.84 5.88 -9.22
CA VAL A 91 -14.63 4.90 -9.96
C VAL A 91 -15.44 4.04 -8.99
N GLY A 92 -16.75 4.30 -8.90
CA GLY A 92 -17.63 3.70 -7.88
C GLY A 92 -17.59 2.17 -7.84
N GLY A 93 -17.66 1.50 -8.99
CA GLY A 93 -17.60 0.03 -9.06
C GLY A 93 -16.26 -0.54 -8.57
N TRP A 94 -15.15 0.18 -8.78
CA TRP A 94 -13.82 -0.22 -8.33
C TRP A 94 -13.66 -0.07 -6.82
N LEU A 95 -14.13 1.06 -6.27
CA LEU A 95 -14.15 1.29 -4.82
C LEU A 95 -15.04 0.25 -4.12
N ASN A 96 -16.20 -0.06 -4.70
CA ASN A 96 -17.10 -1.10 -4.21
C ASN A 96 -16.42 -2.49 -4.21
N GLY A 97 -15.74 -2.84 -5.31
CA GLY A 97 -14.96 -4.07 -5.39
C GLY A 97 -13.82 -4.12 -4.38
N ALA A 98 -13.12 -3.01 -4.13
CA ALA A 98 -12.06 -2.92 -3.12
C ALA A 98 -12.59 -3.17 -1.70
N TRP A 99 -13.72 -2.54 -1.36
CA TRP A 99 -14.40 -2.72 -0.09
C TRP A 99 -14.88 -4.15 0.11
N ASN A 100 -15.65 -4.68 -0.84
CA ASN A 100 -16.21 -6.03 -0.78
C ASN A 100 -15.11 -7.09 -0.80
N GLY A 101 -14.04 -6.87 -1.57
CA GLY A 101 -12.89 -7.76 -1.60
C GLY A 101 -12.25 -7.91 -0.22
N PHE A 102 -12.06 -6.80 0.49
CA PHE A 102 -11.48 -6.83 1.84
C PHE A 102 -12.43 -7.48 2.86
N TYR A 103 -13.64 -6.96 3.00
CA TYR A 103 -14.58 -7.44 4.02
C TYR A 103 -15.15 -8.83 3.72
N GLY A 104 -15.33 -9.19 2.45
CA GLY A 104 -15.85 -10.50 2.05
C GLY A 104 -14.80 -11.61 2.06
N ASN A 105 -13.55 -11.34 1.67
CA ASN A 105 -12.55 -12.40 1.49
C ASN A 105 -11.53 -12.54 2.63
N ALA A 106 -11.13 -11.42 3.24
CA ALA A 106 -10.00 -11.39 4.18
C ALA A 106 -10.42 -11.42 5.65
N ILE A 107 -11.61 -10.90 5.97
CA ILE A 107 -12.09 -10.77 7.36
C ILE A 107 -12.47 -12.11 7.97
N SER A 108 -13.21 -12.96 7.25
CA SER A 108 -13.69 -14.23 7.81
C SER A 108 -12.55 -15.15 8.28
N PRO A 109 -11.46 -15.38 7.50
CA PRO A 109 -10.30 -16.14 7.99
C PRO A 109 -9.64 -15.52 9.23
N MET A 110 -9.51 -14.18 9.27
CA MET A 110 -8.96 -13.48 10.43
C MET A 110 -9.83 -13.68 11.68
N LEU A 111 -11.16 -13.55 11.56
CA LEU A 111 -12.09 -13.79 12.67
C LEU A 111 -12.02 -15.25 13.15
N GLY A 112 -11.95 -16.21 12.23
CA GLY A 112 -11.82 -17.63 12.56
C GLY A 112 -10.56 -17.92 13.39
N VAL A 113 -9.41 -17.33 13.03
CA VAL A 113 -8.17 -17.45 13.80
C VAL A 113 -8.33 -16.80 15.17
N LEU A 114 -8.80 -15.54 15.24
CA LEU A 114 -8.93 -14.81 16.50
C LEU A 114 -9.88 -15.53 17.47
N GLU A 115 -11.03 -16.01 16.99
CA GLU A 115 -12.01 -16.70 17.83
C GLU A 115 -11.52 -18.08 18.28
N SER A 116 -10.81 -18.81 17.41
CA SER A 116 -10.32 -20.15 17.75
C SER A 116 -9.13 -20.10 18.71
N THR A 117 -8.29 -19.06 18.63
CA THR A 117 -7.00 -19.01 19.36
C THR A 117 -6.98 -18.09 20.58
N ARG A 118 -8.04 -17.29 20.80
CA ARG A 118 -8.18 -16.47 22.02
C ARG A 118 -8.24 -17.35 23.29
N PRO A 119 -8.04 -16.77 24.49
CA PRO A 119 -8.28 -17.47 25.74
C PRO A 119 -9.68 -18.10 25.81
N GLY A 120 -9.74 -19.40 26.14
CA GLY A 120 -10.94 -20.22 26.14
C GLY A 120 -11.44 -20.67 24.76
N GLY A 121 -10.71 -20.36 23.68
CA GLY A 121 -11.04 -20.76 22.31
C GLY A 121 -10.75 -22.24 22.05
N ALA A 122 -11.39 -22.80 21.01
CA ALA A 122 -11.32 -24.24 20.68
C ALA A 122 -9.89 -24.74 20.36
N SER A 123 -9.02 -23.85 19.87
CA SER A 123 -7.61 -24.08 19.58
C SER A 123 -6.76 -22.99 20.25
N GLU A 124 -7.05 -22.70 21.54
CA GLU A 124 -6.38 -21.64 22.31
C GLU A 124 -4.86 -21.65 22.10
N ASN A 125 -4.33 -20.53 21.65
CA ASN A 125 -2.90 -20.35 21.42
C ASN A 125 -2.55 -18.86 21.46
N ALA A 126 -1.97 -18.42 22.58
CA ALA A 126 -1.66 -17.01 22.81
C ALA A 126 -0.69 -16.40 21.77
N ALA A 127 0.25 -17.19 21.24
CA ALA A 127 1.22 -16.72 20.24
C ALA A 127 0.56 -16.51 18.87
N VAL A 128 -0.28 -17.47 18.42
CA VAL A 128 -1.05 -17.32 17.17
C VAL A 128 -2.06 -16.17 17.28
N TYR A 129 -2.74 -16.05 18.42
CA TYR A 129 -3.67 -14.95 18.68
C TYR A 129 -2.95 -13.59 18.63
N ALA A 130 -1.76 -13.48 19.22
CA ALA A 130 -0.93 -12.28 19.17
C ALA A 130 -0.50 -11.94 17.73
N MET A 131 0.00 -12.92 16.98
CA MET A 131 0.39 -12.72 15.58
C MET A 131 -0.78 -12.29 14.70
N MET A 132 -1.97 -12.87 14.90
CA MET A 132 -3.15 -12.49 14.14
C MET A 132 -3.62 -11.07 14.48
N ASN A 133 -3.50 -10.63 15.72
CA ASN A 133 -3.78 -9.23 16.09
C ASN A 133 -2.75 -8.24 15.51
N ILE A 134 -1.47 -8.61 15.48
CA ILE A 134 -0.45 -7.80 14.78
C ILE A 134 -0.78 -7.69 13.30
N TRP A 135 -1.15 -8.81 12.66
CA TRP A 135 -1.51 -8.80 11.25
C TRP A 135 -2.83 -8.08 10.97
N LYS A 136 -3.81 -8.13 11.89
CA LYS A 136 -5.05 -7.34 11.82
C LYS A 136 -4.73 -5.85 11.66
N VAL A 137 -3.71 -5.33 12.33
CA VAL A 137 -3.27 -3.94 12.12
C VAL A 137 -2.77 -3.71 10.69
N GLN A 138 -1.93 -4.60 10.15
CA GLN A 138 -1.49 -4.52 8.74
C GLN A 138 -2.67 -4.64 7.75
N MET A 139 -3.70 -5.42 8.09
CA MET A 139 -4.91 -5.54 7.28
C MET A 139 -5.69 -4.23 7.26
N PHE A 140 -5.98 -3.64 8.42
CA PHE A 140 -6.89 -2.49 8.53
C PHE A 140 -6.22 -1.12 8.32
N LEU A 141 -4.91 -0.98 8.58
CA LEU A 141 -4.20 0.30 8.40
C LEU A 141 -4.39 0.92 7.02
N PRO A 142 -4.12 0.21 5.89
CA PRO A 142 -4.34 0.80 4.56
C PRO A 142 -5.82 1.09 4.28
N ARG A 143 -6.78 0.40 4.94
CA ARG A 143 -8.21 0.63 4.73
C ARG A 143 -8.68 1.89 5.43
N THR A 144 -8.33 2.08 6.70
CA THR A 144 -8.66 3.34 7.37
C THR A 144 -7.89 4.51 6.74
N ASP A 145 -6.68 4.30 6.23
CA ASP A 145 -5.93 5.32 5.49
C ASP A 145 -6.50 5.60 4.10
N TYR A 146 -7.48 4.83 3.63
CA TYR A 146 -8.24 5.12 2.41
C TYR A 146 -9.54 5.85 2.71
N TRP A 147 -10.39 5.26 3.55
CA TRP A 147 -11.77 5.71 3.74
C TRP A 147 -11.97 6.58 4.97
N GLY A 148 -11.08 6.49 5.97
CA GLY A 148 -11.23 7.11 7.28
C GLY A 148 -11.90 6.17 8.29
N PRO A 149 -12.97 6.63 8.99
CA PRO A 149 -13.82 5.75 9.79
C PRO A 149 -14.31 4.55 8.97
N ILE A 150 -14.32 3.36 9.56
CA ILE A 150 -14.74 2.12 8.90
C ILE A 150 -15.27 1.11 9.94
N PRO A 151 -16.06 0.09 9.56
CA PRO A 151 -16.35 -1.03 10.45
C PRO A 151 -15.06 -1.70 10.90
N TYR A 152 -14.78 -1.74 12.20
CA TYR A 152 -13.55 -2.30 12.72
C TYR A 152 -13.75 -3.19 13.95
N SER A 153 -14.24 -2.64 15.07
CA SER A 153 -14.38 -3.37 16.34
C SER A 153 -15.59 -4.30 16.34
N GLN A 154 -16.66 -3.89 15.64
CA GLN A 154 -17.94 -4.58 15.57
C GLN A 154 -18.08 -5.56 14.39
N VAL A 155 -17.03 -5.69 13.56
CA VAL A 155 -17.07 -6.60 12.41
C VAL A 155 -17.28 -8.05 12.87
N GLY A 156 -18.22 -8.75 12.23
CA GLY A 156 -18.62 -10.13 12.56
C GLY A 156 -19.54 -10.26 13.78
N ASN A 157 -20.20 -9.19 14.21
CA ASN A 157 -21.15 -9.24 15.34
C ASN A 157 -22.50 -9.90 14.99
N GLY A 158 -22.73 -10.31 13.74
CA GLY A 158 -23.99 -10.91 13.30
C GLY A 158 -25.13 -9.91 13.05
N GLU A 159 -24.88 -8.61 13.25
CA GLU A 159 -25.89 -7.58 13.07
C GLU A 159 -26.09 -7.19 11.61
N LYS A 160 -27.31 -6.78 11.27
CA LYS A 160 -27.67 -6.32 9.92
C LYS A 160 -27.03 -5.00 9.53
N SER A 161 -26.60 -4.21 10.52
CA SER A 161 -25.87 -2.97 10.31
C SER A 161 -24.76 -2.87 11.34
N VAL A 162 -23.59 -2.41 10.87
CA VAL A 162 -22.40 -2.26 11.69
C VAL A 162 -21.95 -0.81 11.65
N ALA A 163 -21.95 -0.19 12.83
CA ALA A 163 -21.46 1.17 13.02
C ALA A 163 -19.96 1.25 12.72
N TYR A 164 -19.53 2.42 12.24
CA TYR A 164 -18.13 2.66 11.92
C TYR A 164 -17.40 3.12 13.17
N ASP A 165 -16.19 2.61 13.36
CA ASP A 165 -15.27 3.12 14.38
C ASP A 165 -14.57 4.39 13.84
N SER A 166 -14.27 5.35 14.71
CA SER A 166 -13.53 6.54 14.31
C SER A 166 -12.10 6.17 13.94
N GLN A 167 -11.50 6.90 13.00
CA GLN A 167 -10.10 6.66 12.65
C GLN A 167 -9.17 6.83 13.87
N GLU A 168 -9.49 7.75 14.78
CA GLU A 168 -8.78 7.92 16.05
C GLU A 168 -8.84 6.66 16.93
N SER A 169 -10.03 6.08 17.14
CA SER A 169 -10.18 4.89 17.99
C SER A 169 -9.49 3.67 17.38
N ILE A 170 -9.57 3.53 16.06
CA ILE A 170 -8.86 2.50 15.30
C ILE A 170 -7.34 2.62 15.51
N TYR A 171 -6.77 3.82 15.37
CA TYR A 171 -5.34 4.06 15.57
C TYR A 171 -4.88 3.79 17.01
N LYS A 172 -5.70 4.16 18.00
CA LYS A 172 -5.42 3.86 19.41
C LYS A 172 -5.44 2.35 19.69
N ASP A 173 -6.37 1.62 19.07
CA ASP A 173 -6.41 0.16 19.16
C ASP A 173 -5.23 -0.50 18.42
N PHE A 174 -4.79 0.04 17.27
CA PHE A 174 -3.59 -0.46 16.59
C PHE A 174 -2.35 -0.43 17.49
N LEU A 175 -2.11 0.70 18.18
CA LEU A 175 -0.98 0.82 19.11
C LEU A 175 -1.07 -0.20 20.24
N LYS A 176 -2.28 -0.38 20.80
CA LYS A 176 -2.55 -1.38 21.82
C LYS A 176 -2.25 -2.80 21.32
N LEU A 177 -2.85 -3.21 20.21
CA LEU A 177 -2.70 -4.56 19.64
C LEU A 177 -1.24 -4.88 19.29
N LEU A 178 -0.51 -3.92 18.73
CA LEU A 178 0.91 -4.11 18.40
C LEU A 178 1.77 -4.26 19.66
N LYS A 179 1.52 -3.43 20.68
CA LYS A 179 2.25 -3.47 21.96
C LYS A 179 1.97 -4.77 22.73
N GLU A 180 0.70 -5.13 22.88
CA GLU A 180 0.28 -6.36 23.56
C GLU A 180 0.73 -7.60 22.79
N GLY A 181 0.63 -7.58 21.45
CA GLY A 181 1.11 -8.66 20.59
C GLY A 181 2.60 -8.89 20.73
N ALA A 182 3.42 -7.82 20.67
CA ALA A 182 4.86 -7.92 20.88
C ALA A 182 5.20 -8.46 22.29
N ALA A 183 4.52 -7.99 23.34
CA ALA A 183 4.73 -8.48 24.70
C ALA A 183 4.35 -9.95 24.87
N SER A 184 3.23 -10.39 24.27
CA SER A 184 2.81 -11.79 24.28
C SER A 184 3.83 -12.70 23.60
N LEU A 185 4.36 -12.27 22.45
CA LEU A 185 5.40 -13.00 21.73
C LEU A 185 6.74 -13.01 22.45
N GLN A 186 7.09 -11.96 23.19
CA GLN A 186 8.28 -11.95 24.06
C GLN A 186 8.16 -12.92 25.23
N ALA A 187 6.95 -13.10 25.77
CA ALA A 187 6.68 -14.05 26.84
C ALA A 187 6.54 -15.50 26.35
N PHE A 188 6.37 -15.71 25.04
CA PHE A 188 6.30 -17.04 24.45
C PHE A 188 7.67 -17.71 24.45
N GLU A 189 7.76 -18.90 25.07
CA GLU A 189 9.03 -19.64 25.22
C GLU A 189 9.54 -20.24 23.90
N GLY A 190 8.67 -20.39 22.90
CA GLY A 190 9.01 -20.92 21.58
C GLY A 190 9.61 -19.86 20.63
N LYS A 191 10.39 -20.32 19.65
CA LYS A 191 10.96 -19.45 18.60
C LYS A 191 10.29 -19.57 17.24
N ASN A 192 9.39 -20.55 17.09
CA ASN A 192 8.61 -20.76 15.89
C ASN A 192 7.17 -21.13 16.23
N VAL A 193 6.21 -20.55 15.51
CA VAL A 193 4.78 -20.89 15.58
C VAL A 193 4.18 -20.78 14.19
N LEU A 194 3.19 -21.61 13.83
CA LEU A 194 2.60 -21.71 12.48
C LEU A 194 3.52 -22.23 11.35
N GLY A 195 4.85 -22.17 11.48
CA GLY A 195 5.77 -22.66 10.46
C GLY A 195 5.45 -22.09 9.08
N SER A 196 5.30 -22.96 8.06
CA SER A 196 4.98 -22.56 6.69
C SER A 196 3.58 -21.95 6.50
N ASN A 197 2.68 -22.05 7.49
CA ASN A 197 1.40 -21.35 7.44
C ASN A 197 1.55 -19.84 7.67
N ASP A 198 2.65 -19.38 8.27
CA ASP A 198 3.03 -17.97 8.25
C ASP A 198 3.82 -17.68 6.96
N GLN A 199 3.15 -17.01 6.03
CA GLN A 199 3.67 -16.67 4.72
C GLN A 199 4.62 -15.47 4.72
N VAL A 200 4.90 -14.86 5.88
CA VAL A 200 5.79 -13.68 5.98
C VAL A 200 7.14 -14.05 6.59
N TYR A 201 7.15 -14.73 7.75
CA TYR A 201 8.38 -15.06 8.46
C TYR A 201 8.56 -16.55 8.72
N GLY A 202 7.73 -17.42 8.15
CA GLY A 202 7.79 -18.86 8.37
C GLY A 202 7.65 -19.23 9.85
N GLY A 203 6.97 -18.39 10.63
CA GLY A 203 6.70 -18.56 12.05
C GLY A 203 7.73 -17.96 12.99
N ASN A 204 8.76 -17.27 12.48
CA ASN A 204 9.82 -16.73 13.31
C ASN A 204 9.33 -15.62 14.26
N VAL A 205 9.25 -15.95 15.54
CA VAL A 205 8.69 -15.09 16.59
C VAL A 205 9.50 -13.80 16.76
N ASP A 206 10.83 -13.89 16.71
CA ASP A 206 11.71 -12.72 16.89
C ASP A 206 11.46 -11.68 15.77
N LYS A 207 11.29 -12.13 14.53
CA LYS A 207 10.95 -11.23 13.40
C LYS A 207 9.56 -10.60 13.55
N TRP A 208 8.58 -11.33 14.09
CA TRP A 208 7.25 -10.79 14.38
C TRP A 208 7.28 -9.69 15.44
N ILE A 209 8.12 -9.82 16.47
CA ILE A 209 8.32 -8.77 17.48
C ILE A 209 8.88 -7.49 16.83
N LEU A 210 9.91 -7.63 15.98
CA LEU A 210 10.50 -6.49 15.26
C LEU A 210 9.48 -5.84 14.30
N PHE A 211 8.69 -6.64 13.60
CA PHE A 211 7.63 -6.16 12.73
C PHE A 211 6.56 -5.39 13.51
N ALA A 212 6.08 -5.92 14.64
CA ALA A 212 5.08 -5.28 15.48
C ALA A 212 5.55 -3.91 15.99
N ASN A 213 6.78 -3.83 16.51
CA ASN A 213 7.36 -2.57 16.97
C ASN A 213 7.57 -1.57 15.82
N THR A 214 7.95 -2.04 14.64
CA THR A 214 8.14 -1.14 13.49
C THR A 214 6.82 -0.62 12.93
N MET A 215 5.78 -1.45 12.89
CA MET A 215 4.41 -1.00 12.62
C MET A 215 3.93 0.00 13.67
N ARG A 216 4.29 -0.19 14.95
CA ARG A 216 3.93 0.73 16.04
C ARG A 216 4.60 2.10 15.85
N LEU A 217 5.87 2.11 15.43
CA LEU A 217 6.58 3.33 15.05
C LEU A 217 5.94 4.01 13.83
N ARG A 218 5.52 3.26 12.80
CA ARG A 218 4.80 3.80 11.63
C ARG A 218 3.49 4.48 12.06
N VAL A 219 2.66 3.80 12.85
CA VAL A 219 1.38 4.31 13.35
C VAL A 219 1.59 5.56 14.22
N ALA A 220 2.56 5.53 15.14
CA ALA A 220 2.91 6.68 15.96
C ALA A 220 3.35 7.89 15.11
N MET A 221 4.21 7.67 14.11
CA MET A 221 4.67 8.73 13.22
C MET A 221 3.51 9.33 12.40
N ARG A 222 2.62 8.47 11.92
CA ARG A 222 1.45 8.83 11.12
C ARG A 222 0.51 9.79 11.86
N MET A 223 0.25 9.53 13.14
CA MET A 223 -0.63 10.36 13.98
C MET A 223 0.09 11.52 14.71
N SER A 224 1.38 11.74 14.47
CA SER A 224 2.21 12.67 15.27
C SER A 224 1.76 14.13 15.30
N LYS A 225 0.91 14.56 14.37
CA LYS A 225 0.34 15.92 14.36
C LYS A 225 -0.94 16.06 15.18
N VAL A 226 -1.70 14.98 15.32
CA VAL A 226 -2.99 14.98 16.01
C VAL A 226 -2.88 14.50 17.46
N GLU A 227 -1.93 13.60 17.72
CA GLU A 227 -1.69 13.01 19.04
C GLU A 227 -0.19 13.10 19.40
N PRO A 228 0.41 14.30 19.49
CA PRO A 228 1.87 14.46 19.55
C PRO A 228 2.52 13.81 20.77
N ALA A 229 1.90 13.90 21.94
CA ALA A 229 2.43 13.32 23.18
C ALA A 229 2.40 11.79 23.15
N LEU A 230 1.27 11.21 22.73
CA LEU A 230 1.11 9.76 22.59
C LEU A 230 2.01 9.22 21.48
N ALA A 231 2.09 9.90 20.34
CA ALA A 231 2.98 9.53 19.24
C ALA A 231 4.44 9.47 19.69
N LYS A 232 4.91 10.48 20.43
CA LYS A 232 6.27 10.48 20.97
C LYS A 232 6.53 9.30 21.89
N SER A 233 5.67 9.08 22.90
CA SER A 233 5.88 8.01 23.88
C SER A 233 5.85 6.62 23.24
N GLU A 234 4.93 6.40 22.30
CA GLU A 234 4.79 5.15 21.57
C GLU A 234 5.97 4.90 20.62
N ALA A 235 6.45 5.93 19.92
CA ALA A 235 7.61 5.84 19.04
C ALA A 235 8.91 5.53 19.80
N GLU A 236 9.18 6.24 20.90
CA GLU A 236 10.37 6.00 21.75
C GLU A 236 10.33 4.60 22.37
N SER A 237 9.16 4.18 22.85
CA SER A 237 8.96 2.83 23.40
C SER A 237 9.14 1.74 22.34
N ALA A 238 8.61 1.93 21.13
CA ALA A 238 8.78 0.99 20.03
C ALA A 238 10.25 0.88 19.59
N ALA A 239 10.95 2.01 19.49
CA ALA A 239 12.37 2.04 19.15
C ALA A 239 13.23 1.29 20.19
N ALA A 240 12.93 1.46 21.48
CA ALA A 240 13.60 0.73 22.56
C ALA A 240 13.32 -0.77 22.55
N GLY A 241 12.15 -1.20 22.05
CA GLY A 241 11.74 -2.61 21.93
C GLY A 241 12.40 -3.36 20.77
N GLY A 242 13.17 -2.68 19.91
CA GLY A 242 13.79 -3.26 18.72
C GLY A 242 12.89 -3.17 17.48
N LEU A 243 13.49 -2.79 16.35
CA LEU A 243 12.83 -2.55 15.08
C LEU A 243 13.45 -3.43 13.98
N LEU A 244 12.80 -3.49 12.81
CA LEU A 244 13.46 -3.95 11.59
C LEU A 244 14.74 -3.11 11.38
N SER A 245 15.87 -3.75 11.05
CA SER A 245 17.18 -3.07 11.08
C SER A 245 18.12 -3.50 9.96
N THR A 246 17.99 -4.74 9.48
CA THR A 246 18.71 -5.29 8.32
C THR A 246 17.72 -5.87 7.31
N ASN A 247 18.16 -6.10 6.07
CA ASN A 247 17.31 -6.69 5.03
C ASN A 247 16.81 -8.11 5.35
N ASP A 248 17.48 -8.84 6.25
CA ASP A 248 17.01 -10.15 6.73
C ASP A 248 15.73 -10.04 7.55
N HIS A 249 15.42 -8.84 8.07
CA HIS A 249 14.20 -8.56 8.80
C HIS A 249 13.06 -8.11 7.87
N ASP A 250 13.30 -7.85 6.58
CA ASP A 250 12.25 -7.35 5.68
C ASP A 250 11.03 -8.30 5.65
N ALA A 251 9.83 -7.72 5.74
CA ALA A 251 8.56 -8.44 5.70
C ALA A 251 8.14 -8.62 4.24
N PHE A 252 8.29 -9.84 3.74
CA PHE A 252 7.85 -10.23 2.40
C PHE A 252 6.73 -11.26 2.50
N LEU A 253 5.60 -11.01 1.85
CA LEU A 253 4.63 -12.05 1.62
C LEU A 253 5.20 -13.00 0.56
N THR A 254 5.44 -14.24 0.98
CA THR A 254 5.90 -15.32 0.10
C THR A 254 4.86 -15.64 -0.97
N VAL A 255 5.35 -16.01 -2.14
CA VAL A 255 4.53 -16.41 -3.27
C VAL A 255 4.62 -17.90 -3.51
N THR A 256 3.49 -18.50 -3.86
CA THR A 256 3.30 -19.93 -4.10
C THR A 256 2.33 -20.11 -5.26
N GLN A 257 2.07 -21.36 -5.67
CA GLN A 257 1.03 -21.66 -6.66
C GLN A 257 -0.37 -21.18 -6.24
N ASN A 258 -0.62 -21.03 -4.93
CA ASN A 258 -1.90 -20.57 -4.37
C ASN A 258 -1.85 -19.11 -3.89
N SER A 259 -0.67 -18.48 -3.90
CA SER A 259 -0.46 -17.11 -3.43
C SER A 259 0.43 -16.37 -4.42
N LEU A 260 -0.17 -15.68 -5.37
CA LEU A 260 0.54 -15.10 -6.50
C LEU A 260 0.92 -13.65 -6.18
N ASN A 261 2.01 -13.16 -6.76
CA ASN A 261 2.34 -11.73 -6.67
C ASN A 261 1.28 -10.92 -7.43
N PRO A 262 0.48 -10.07 -6.75
CA PRO A 262 -0.62 -9.38 -7.41
C PRO A 262 -0.14 -8.29 -8.38
N MET A 263 1.03 -7.70 -8.14
CA MET A 263 1.62 -6.76 -9.08
C MET A 263 2.06 -7.47 -10.36
N ALA A 264 2.68 -8.65 -10.24
CA ALA A 264 3.08 -9.42 -11.41
C ALA A 264 1.89 -9.86 -12.27
N GLN A 265 0.78 -10.24 -11.63
CA GLN A 265 -0.49 -10.45 -12.34
C GLN A 265 -0.95 -9.20 -13.08
N ALA A 266 -0.93 -8.04 -12.42
CA ALA A 266 -1.43 -6.81 -13.00
C ALA A 266 -0.64 -6.31 -14.20
N THR A 267 0.67 -6.61 -14.25
CA THR A 267 1.50 -6.23 -15.41
C THR A 267 1.03 -6.89 -16.72
N ALA A 268 0.37 -8.05 -16.65
CA ALA A 268 -0.19 -8.73 -17.83
C ALA A 268 -1.27 -7.88 -18.53
N TRP A 269 -1.99 -7.02 -17.80
CA TRP A 269 -3.02 -6.16 -18.36
C TRP A 269 -2.44 -4.96 -19.12
N ASN A 270 -1.16 -4.64 -18.89
CA ASN A 270 -0.43 -3.61 -19.62
C ASN A 270 -1.03 -2.18 -19.48
N GLU A 271 -1.52 -1.86 -18.29
CA GLU A 271 -2.32 -0.65 -18.03
C GLU A 271 -1.56 0.49 -17.37
N PHE A 272 -0.28 0.31 -17.04
CA PHE A 272 0.52 1.32 -16.37
C PHE A 272 1.99 1.33 -16.80
N ARG A 273 2.65 2.47 -16.58
CA ARG A 273 4.07 2.72 -16.89
C ARG A 273 4.75 3.51 -15.78
N MET A 274 6.09 3.56 -15.78
CA MET A 274 6.86 4.43 -14.90
C MET A 274 6.28 5.85 -14.91
N SER A 275 6.02 6.43 -13.74
CA SER A 275 5.63 7.84 -13.68
C SER A 275 6.80 8.76 -14.05
N ALA A 276 6.48 9.88 -14.68
CA ALA A 276 7.38 11.00 -14.89
C ALA A 276 8.06 11.50 -13.59
N ALA A 277 7.38 11.43 -12.43
CA ALA A 277 7.99 11.81 -11.16
C ALA A 277 9.15 10.88 -10.76
N MET A 278 8.99 9.59 -11.01
CA MET A 278 10.06 8.60 -10.85
C MET A 278 11.20 8.83 -11.83
N GLU A 279 10.92 9.15 -13.09
CA GLU A 279 11.99 9.51 -14.04
C GLU A 279 12.79 10.72 -13.57
N SER A 280 12.11 11.82 -13.28
CA SER A 280 12.74 13.08 -12.85
C SER A 280 13.66 12.83 -11.66
N THR A 281 13.17 12.09 -10.66
CA THR A 281 13.89 11.80 -9.42
C THR A 281 15.06 10.84 -9.64
N LEU A 282 14.80 9.65 -10.21
CA LEU A 282 15.79 8.59 -10.33
C LEU A 282 16.93 8.97 -11.29
N LYS A 283 16.63 9.61 -12.43
CA LYS A 283 17.68 10.11 -13.33
C LYS A 283 18.48 11.22 -12.69
N GLY A 284 17.81 12.18 -12.03
CA GLY A 284 18.50 13.30 -11.40
C GLY A 284 19.45 12.89 -10.30
N TYR A 285 19.12 11.87 -9.52
CA TYR A 285 20.02 11.32 -8.52
C TYR A 285 21.05 10.34 -9.06
N ASN A 286 21.01 10.01 -10.35
CA ASN A 286 21.74 8.87 -10.91
C ASN A 286 21.50 7.61 -10.06
N ASP A 287 20.25 7.38 -9.67
CA ASP A 287 19.89 6.36 -8.69
C ASP A 287 20.08 4.95 -9.28
N PRO A 288 20.96 4.11 -8.69
CA PRO A 288 21.22 2.76 -9.19
C PRO A 288 20.00 1.82 -9.06
N ARG A 289 18.95 2.22 -8.33
CA ARG A 289 17.70 1.46 -8.22
C ARG A 289 16.82 1.60 -9.47
N MET A 290 17.09 2.56 -10.36
CA MET A 290 16.26 2.79 -11.56
C MET A 290 16.05 1.52 -12.39
N SER A 291 17.14 0.82 -12.73
CA SER A 291 17.08 -0.42 -13.51
C SER A 291 16.62 -1.64 -12.69
N LYS A 292 16.44 -1.49 -11.37
CA LYS A 292 15.85 -2.51 -10.50
C LYS A 292 14.34 -2.35 -10.39
N TYR A 293 13.84 -1.12 -10.52
CA TYR A 293 12.41 -0.79 -10.44
C TYR A 293 11.73 -0.93 -11.81
N TYR A 294 12.40 -0.43 -12.84
CA TYR A 294 11.86 -0.29 -14.19
C TYR A 294 12.73 -0.98 -15.23
N ALA A 295 12.14 -1.22 -16.40
CA ALA A 295 12.82 -1.56 -17.63
C ALA A 295 12.96 -0.31 -18.53
N PRO A 296 14.00 -0.22 -19.38
CA PRO A 296 14.07 0.84 -20.39
C PRO A 296 12.87 0.72 -21.36
N VAL A 297 12.65 1.77 -22.15
CA VAL A 297 11.69 1.72 -23.26
C VAL A 297 12.07 0.55 -24.19
N PRO A 298 11.09 -0.26 -24.65
CA PRO A 298 11.36 -1.40 -25.52
C PRO A 298 12.25 -1.04 -26.71
N GLY A 299 13.33 -1.82 -26.90
CA GLY A 299 14.29 -1.61 -27.99
C GLY A 299 15.28 -0.47 -27.79
N THR A 300 15.32 0.16 -26.61
CA THR A 300 16.27 1.23 -26.28
C THR A 300 16.98 0.96 -24.95
N ASN A 301 17.95 1.82 -24.61
CA ASN A 301 18.59 1.87 -23.28
C ASN A 301 18.11 3.08 -22.46
N THR A 302 17.02 3.72 -22.90
CA THR A 302 16.52 4.96 -22.28
C THR A 302 15.33 4.65 -21.40
N PHE A 303 15.34 5.17 -20.19
CA PHE A 303 14.16 5.17 -19.34
C PHE A 303 13.30 6.38 -19.66
N LYS A 304 11.98 6.22 -19.71
CA LYS A 304 11.04 7.31 -19.97
C LYS A 304 9.75 7.10 -19.20
N GLY A 305 9.36 8.09 -18.42
CA GLY A 305 8.16 8.10 -17.61
C GLY A 305 7.02 8.81 -18.33
N LEU A 306 5.81 8.44 -17.94
CA LEU A 306 4.59 9.04 -18.43
C LEU A 306 4.05 10.03 -17.39
N ARG A 307 3.58 11.20 -17.82
CA ARG A 307 2.89 12.14 -16.94
C ARG A 307 1.54 11.56 -16.53
N ASN A 308 1.21 11.68 -15.25
CA ASN A 308 -0.08 11.25 -14.73
C ASN A 308 -1.22 12.21 -15.12
N GLY A 309 -2.41 11.66 -15.32
CA GLY A 309 -3.64 12.43 -15.55
C GLY A 309 -3.84 12.88 -17.00
N PHE A 310 -3.24 12.19 -17.98
CA PHE A 310 -3.61 12.39 -19.38
C PHE A 310 -5.08 12.05 -19.63
N SER A 311 -5.75 12.87 -20.44
CA SER A 311 -7.08 12.61 -20.98
C SER A 311 -7.07 11.41 -21.92
N GLN A 312 -8.25 10.90 -22.26
CA GLN A 312 -8.38 9.78 -23.20
C GLN A 312 -7.75 10.11 -24.57
N ALA A 313 -7.96 11.33 -25.06
CA ALA A 313 -7.40 11.79 -26.33
C ALA A 313 -5.86 11.86 -26.26
N GLU A 314 -5.30 12.37 -25.16
CA GLU A 314 -3.84 12.45 -24.99
C GLU A 314 -3.20 11.08 -24.85
N LEU A 315 -3.84 10.12 -24.18
CA LEU A 315 -3.36 8.73 -24.12
C LEU A 315 -3.37 8.04 -25.49
N GLY A 316 -4.18 8.52 -26.43
CA GLY A 316 -4.18 8.05 -27.82
C GLY A 316 -2.97 8.49 -28.65
N ASN A 317 -2.15 9.42 -28.15
CA ASN A 317 -0.95 9.87 -28.86
C ASN A 317 0.19 8.84 -28.76
N ASP A 318 0.93 8.65 -29.85
CA ASP A 318 2.03 7.67 -29.92
C ASP A 318 3.06 7.85 -28.80
N LEU A 319 3.45 9.08 -28.47
CA LEU A 319 4.44 9.35 -27.40
C LEU A 319 4.01 8.86 -26.02
N ASN A 320 2.69 8.71 -25.80
CA ASN A 320 2.08 8.28 -24.55
C ASN A 320 1.71 6.79 -24.58
N ALA A 321 1.88 6.12 -25.74
CA ALA A 321 1.58 4.71 -25.89
C ALA A 321 2.47 3.85 -24.96
N PRO A 322 1.96 2.70 -24.49
CA PRO A 322 2.71 1.80 -23.61
C PRO A 322 4.07 1.36 -24.18
N GLY A 323 4.21 1.24 -25.51
CA GLY A 323 5.46 0.86 -26.17
C GLY A 323 6.55 1.94 -26.19
N ASN A 324 6.20 3.20 -25.89
CA ASN A 324 7.11 4.35 -25.92
C ASN A 324 7.48 4.88 -24.53
N ASN A 325 7.16 4.12 -23.48
CA ASN A 325 7.37 4.47 -22.08
C ASN A 325 7.85 3.24 -21.30
N SER A 326 8.66 3.47 -20.26
CA SER A 326 9.27 2.43 -19.43
C SER A 326 8.24 1.63 -18.66
N ASN A 327 8.31 0.31 -18.77
CA ASN A 327 7.53 -0.61 -17.95
C ASN A 327 8.26 -0.90 -16.62
N VAL A 328 7.65 -1.69 -15.75
CA VAL A 328 8.34 -2.29 -14.60
C VAL A 328 9.50 -3.17 -15.06
N ASN A 329 10.45 -3.41 -14.16
CA ASN A 329 11.52 -4.37 -14.39
C ASN A 329 10.98 -5.79 -14.62
N ASP A 330 11.69 -6.59 -15.42
CA ASP A 330 11.33 -7.97 -15.80
C ASP A 330 10.98 -8.87 -14.62
N ARG A 331 11.59 -8.64 -13.44
CA ARG A 331 11.29 -9.38 -12.20
C ARG A 331 9.82 -9.30 -11.76
N PHE A 332 9.07 -8.34 -12.28
CA PHE A 332 7.66 -8.14 -11.99
C PHE A 332 6.75 -8.54 -13.15
N LEU A 333 7.27 -9.14 -14.22
CA LEU A 333 6.42 -9.67 -15.29
C LEU A 333 5.69 -10.95 -14.86
N PRO A 334 4.62 -11.36 -15.57
CA PRO A 334 3.74 -12.44 -15.14
C PRO A 334 4.44 -13.78 -14.89
N ASP A 335 5.53 -14.06 -15.62
CA ASP A 335 6.33 -15.28 -15.43
C ASP A 335 6.97 -15.36 -14.03
N ASN A 336 7.13 -14.22 -13.36
CA ASN A 336 7.71 -14.12 -12.02
C ASN A 336 6.65 -14.01 -10.91
N GLN A 337 5.36 -14.19 -11.22
CA GLN A 337 4.28 -14.10 -10.21
C GLN A 337 4.38 -15.17 -9.10
N PHE A 338 5.14 -16.24 -9.34
CA PHE A 338 5.37 -17.33 -8.39
C PHE A 338 6.75 -17.30 -7.71
N THR A 339 7.61 -16.34 -8.08
CA THR A 339 9.02 -16.30 -7.62
C THR A 339 9.38 -14.97 -6.98
N THR A 340 8.75 -13.87 -7.39
CA THR A 340 8.97 -12.54 -6.79
C THR A 340 8.01 -12.33 -5.63
N PRO A 341 8.49 -12.28 -4.37
CA PRO A 341 7.64 -12.01 -3.23
C PRO A 341 7.12 -10.57 -3.23
N PHE A 342 6.04 -10.32 -2.48
CA PHE A 342 5.44 -8.99 -2.36
C PHE A 342 5.89 -8.31 -1.07
N LEU A 343 6.42 -7.09 -1.16
CA LEU A 343 6.94 -6.35 -0.01
C LEU A 343 5.79 -5.80 0.85
N ILE A 344 5.81 -6.09 2.14
CA ILE A 344 4.84 -5.57 3.13
C ILE A 344 5.45 -4.38 3.89
N MET A 345 6.66 -4.56 4.41
CA MET A 345 7.42 -3.55 5.15
C MET A 345 8.90 -3.86 5.08
N ASN A 346 9.76 -2.84 4.96
CA ASN A 346 11.21 -3.03 4.89
C ASN A 346 11.95 -2.34 6.05
N ALA A 347 13.17 -2.79 6.31
CA ALA A 347 14.04 -2.23 7.34
C ALA A 347 14.54 -0.82 7.01
N ALA A 348 14.64 -0.44 5.73
CA ALA A 348 14.99 0.93 5.35
C ALA A 348 13.95 1.93 5.87
N GLU A 349 12.67 1.57 5.85
CA GLU A 349 11.57 2.35 6.37
C GLU A 349 11.72 2.63 7.86
N ALA A 350 12.13 1.61 8.64
CA ALA A 350 12.41 1.78 10.06
C ALA A 350 13.48 2.85 10.30
N HIS A 351 14.57 2.83 9.52
CA HIS A 351 15.62 3.84 9.59
C HIS A 351 15.11 5.23 9.21
N PHE A 352 14.28 5.36 8.17
CA PHE A 352 13.69 6.66 7.82
C PHE A 352 12.69 7.17 8.87
N LEU A 353 11.92 6.29 9.50
CA LEU A 353 11.06 6.65 10.63
C LEU A 353 11.88 7.13 11.84
N LYS A 354 13.03 6.49 12.12
CA LYS A 354 13.97 6.96 13.15
C LYS A 354 14.59 8.30 12.78
N ALA A 355 14.93 8.52 11.50
CA ALA A 355 15.44 9.81 11.03
C ALA A 355 14.41 10.93 11.26
N GLU A 356 13.15 10.71 10.90
CA GLU A 356 12.07 11.67 11.17
C GLU A 356 11.85 11.89 12.67
N GLY A 357 11.84 10.82 13.47
CA GLY A 357 11.71 10.92 14.93
C GLY A 357 12.85 11.73 15.56
N ALA A 358 14.08 11.53 15.11
CA ALA A 358 15.24 12.30 15.56
C ALA A 358 15.14 13.79 15.15
N LEU A 359 14.62 14.11 13.95
CA LEU A 359 14.33 15.49 13.55
C LEU A 359 13.28 16.17 14.44
N LYS A 360 12.35 15.38 15.00
CA LYS A 360 11.36 15.85 15.99
C LYS A 360 11.91 15.93 17.42
N GLY A 361 13.18 15.59 17.64
CA GLY A 361 13.80 15.55 18.96
C GLY A 361 13.35 14.38 19.85
N TRP A 362 12.86 13.29 19.24
CA TRP A 362 12.47 12.08 19.96
C TRP A 362 13.68 11.15 20.15
N ASN A 363 13.69 10.39 21.24
CA ASN A 363 14.73 9.40 21.51
C ASN A 363 14.53 8.14 20.66
N MET A 364 15.17 8.10 19.49
CA MET A 364 15.13 6.97 18.57
C MET A 364 16.28 5.97 18.81
N GLY A 365 16.88 5.95 20.00
CA GLY A 365 18.07 5.16 20.31
C GLY A 365 19.35 5.80 19.77
N PRO A 366 20.48 5.06 19.78
CA PRO A 366 21.77 5.62 19.39
C PRO A 366 21.80 5.98 17.90
N GLY A 367 22.18 7.22 17.60
CA GLY A 367 22.32 7.76 16.25
C GLY A 367 21.62 9.10 16.06
N THR A 368 22.08 9.84 15.06
CA THR A 368 21.53 11.12 14.62
C THR A 368 20.54 10.92 13.47
N ALA A 369 19.72 11.95 13.18
CA ALA A 369 18.83 11.93 12.02
C ALA A 369 19.58 11.65 10.70
N LYS A 370 20.79 12.21 10.55
CA LYS A 370 21.65 11.99 9.39
C LYS A 370 22.10 10.53 9.29
N GLU A 371 22.59 9.96 10.38
CA GLU A 371 23.06 8.56 10.39
C GLU A 371 21.92 7.58 10.08
N PHE A 372 20.72 7.82 10.62
CA PHE A 372 19.54 7.01 10.27
C PHE A 372 19.13 7.20 8.81
N TYR A 373 19.17 8.42 8.28
CA TYR A 373 18.89 8.68 6.87
C TYR A 373 19.84 7.93 5.93
N GLU A 374 21.15 8.05 6.17
CA GLU A 374 22.18 7.39 5.37
C GLU A 374 22.06 5.86 5.50
N LYS A 375 21.74 5.36 6.70
CA LYS A 375 21.50 3.94 6.92
C LYS A 375 20.24 3.43 6.19
N GLY A 376 19.19 4.23 6.13
CA GLY A 376 17.99 3.94 5.35
C GLY A 376 18.30 3.80 3.86
N ILE A 377 19.11 4.70 3.30
CA ILE A 377 19.55 4.61 1.90
C ILE A 377 20.36 3.33 1.67
N GLU A 378 21.36 3.06 2.50
CA GLU A 378 22.21 1.86 2.40
C GLU A 378 21.35 0.58 2.45
N THR A 379 20.43 0.51 3.41
CA THR A 379 19.53 -0.65 3.60
C THR A 379 18.58 -0.82 2.43
N SER A 380 18.07 0.30 1.87
CA SER A 380 17.23 0.26 0.67
C SER A 380 18.02 -0.24 -0.54
N MET A 381 19.24 0.26 -0.78
CA MET A 381 20.07 -0.19 -1.90
C MET A 381 20.41 -1.68 -1.82
N LYS A 382 20.76 -2.16 -0.62
CA LYS A 382 21.06 -3.58 -0.38
C LYS A 382 19.85 -4.49 -0.62
N GLN A 383 18.63 -4.05 -0.29
CA GLN A 383 17.40 -4.78 -0.64
C GLN A 383 17.31 -5.09 -2.14
N TRP A 384 17.78 -4.16 -2.98
CA TRP A 384 17.74 -4.27 -4.43
C TRP A 384 19.02 -4.85 -5.04
N GLY A 385 19.88 -5.45 -4.21
CA GLY A 385 21.12 -6.11 -4.63
C GLY A 385 22.24 -5.14 -5.00
N ILE A 386 22.14 -3.86 -4.60
CA ILE A 386 23.22 -2.88 -4.76
C ILE A 386 24.05 -2.93 -3.48
N THR A 387 25.16 -3.68 -3.52
CA THR A 387 25.99 -3.99 -2.34
C THR A 387 27.37 -3.33 -2.37
N ASP A 388 27.75 -2.69 -3.48
CA ASP A 388 29.01 -1.95 -3.58
C ASP A 388 28.98 -0.71 -2.68
N ALA A 389 29.80 -0.73 -1.64
CA ALA A 389 29.91 0.34 -0.67
C ALA A 389 30.32 1.69 -1.31
N ALA A 390 31.20 1.68 -2.33
CA ALA A 390 31.63 2.90 -2.99
C ALA A 390 30.48 3.54 -3.78
N ALA A 391 29.69 2.73 -4.49
CA ALA A 391 28.51 3.19 -5.22
C ALA A 391 27.44 3.77 -4.28
N ILE A 392 27.17 3.10 -3.15
CA ILE A 392 26.23 3.58 -2.13
C ILE A 392 26.70 4.92 -1.55
N GLN A 393 27.99 5.03 -1.20
CA GLN A 393 28.55 6.27 -0.65
C GLN A 393 28.58 7.41 -1.67
N ALA A 394 28.84 7.11 -2.95
CA ALA A 394 28.75 8.09 -4.02
C ALA A 394 27.32 8.64 -4.17
N TYR A 395 26.31 7.77 -4.11
CA TYR A 395 24.92 8.18 -4.12
C TYR A 395 24.53 9.03 -2.90
N ILE A 396 24.89 8.59 -1.69
CA ILE A 396 24.62 9.33 -0.43
C ILE A 396 25.22 10.74 -0.49
N ASN A 397 26.41 10.89 -1.08
CA ASN A 397 27.09 12.18 -1.22
C ASN A 397 26.69 12.95 -2.49
N GLY A 398 25.74 12.43 -3.28
CA GLY A 398 25.30 12.99 -4.55
C GLY A 398 24.69 14.38 -4.38
N THR A 399 25.16 15.34 -5.19
CA THR A 399 24.72 16.74 -5.17
C THR A 399 23.81 17.12 -6.33
N THR A 400 23.55 16.20 -7.25
CA THR A 400 22.60 16.41 -8.35
C THR A 400 21.17 16.33 -7.84
N THR A 401 20.27 17.05 -8.50
CA THR A 401 18.85 17.16 -8.15
C THR A 401 18.00 16.47 -9.22
N PRO A 402 16.70 16.24 -8.99
CA PRO A 402 15.79 15.79 -10.04
C PRO A 402 15.90 16.61 -11.33
N ILE A 403 15.65 15.98 -12.48
CA ILE A 403 15.80 16.61 -13.81
C ILE A 403 14.48 17.15 -14.35
N ALA A 404 14.58 18.12 -15.26
CA ALA A 404 13.47 18.49 -16.13
C ALA A 404 13.17 17.36 -17.14
N LEU A 405 11.93 17.29 -17.59
CA LEU A 405 11.48 16.38 -18.66
C LEU A 405 11.16 17.23 -19.89
N ASP A 406 12.00 17.15 -20.91
CA ASP A 406 11.88 17.96 -22.13
C ASP A 406 11.75 17.08 -23.39
N ALA A 407 12.87 16.75 -24.03
CA ALA A 407 12.89 16.01 -25.28
C ALA A 407 12.23 14.63 -25.13
N GLY A 408 11.40 14.26 -26.10
CA GLY A 408 10.71 12.96 -26.12
C GLY A 408 9.47 12.86 -25.24
N HIS A 409 9.10 13.91 -24.50
CA HIS A 409 7.90 13.96 -23.66
C HIS A 409 6.80 14.79 -24.32
N ALA A 410 5.55 14.30 -24.21
CA ALA A 410 4.39 15.05 -24.70
C ALA A 410 4.16 16.36 -23.93
N VAL A 411 4.53 16.39 -22.64
CA VAL A 411 4.43 17.57 -21.77
C VAL A 411 5.77 17.88 -21.13
N LYS A 412 6.30 19.07 -21.44
CA LYS A 412 7.51 19.58 -20.81
C LYS A 412 7.25 19.87 -19.33
N SER A 413 8.16 19.43 -18.46
CA SER A 413 7.98 19.49 -17.01
C SER A 413 9.27 19.98 -16.36
N ALA A 414 9.18 20.96 -15.46
CA ALA A 414 10.32 21.37 -14.63
C ALA A 414 10.79 20.20 -13.73
N PRO A 415 11.99 20.25 -13.12
CA PRO A 415 12.38 19.32 -12.06
C PRO A 415 11.29 19.17 -11.00
N VAL A 416 11.01 17.94 -10.57
CA VAL A 416 9.96 17.71 -9.55
C VAL A 416 10.36 18.29 -8.18
N SER A 417 11.66 18.44 -7.91
CA SER A 417 12.18 19.17 -6.76
C SER A 417 13.61 19.66 -7.01
N ASP A 418 14.15 20.44 -6.07
CA ASP A 418 15.49 21.02 -6.09
C ASP A 418 16.42 20.44 -4.99
N ILE A 419 16.00 19.38 -4.30
CA ILE A 419 16.81 18.78 -3.23
C ILE A 419 17.77 17.74 -3.79
N PRO A 420 19.04 17.69 -3.34
CA PRO A 420 19.94 16.58 -3.63
C PRO A 420 19.77 15.43 -2.62
N VAL A 421 20.45 14.31 -2.85
CA VAL A 421 20.54 13.20 -1.87
C VAL A 421 21.41 13.59 -0.67
N LYS A 422 22.50 14.31 -0.90
CA LYS A 422 23.42 14.74 0.16
C LYS A 422 22.70 15.50 1.26
N TRP A 423 22.83 15.03 2.50
CA TRP A 423 22.13 15.55 3.67
C TRP A 423 22.22 17.09 3.78
N ALA A 424 21.06 17.73 3.92
CA ALA A 424 20.91 19.18 3.92
C ALA A 424 21.22 19.81 5.28
N ALA A 425 21.44 21.13 5.28
CA ALA A 425 21.73 21.90 6.49
C ALA A 425 20.48 22.32 7.29
N THR A 426 19.30 22.43 6.65
CA THR A 426 18.08 22.93 7.31
C THR A 426 17.09 21.80 7.62
N PRO A 427 16.39 21.84 8.77
CA PRO A 427 15.42 20.80 9.15
C PRO A 427 14.31 20.54 8.12
N GLU A 428 13.84 21.59 7.44
CA GLU A 428 12.81 21.47 6.40
C GLU A 428 13.31 20.64 5.21
N LYS A 429 14.51 20.96 4.69
CA LYS A 429 15.11 20.18 3.59
C LYS A 429 15.49 18.77 4.04
N GLN A 430 15.91 18.60 5.29
CA GLN A 430 16.19 17.28 5.87
C GLN A 430 14.93 16.40 5.90
N LEU A 431 13.78 16.94 6.32
CA LEU A 431 12.53 16.18 6.28
C LEU A 431 12.15 15.81 4.84
N GLN A 432 12.26 16.76 3.89
CA GLN A 432 12.01 16.46 2.48
C GLN A 432 12.92 15.35 1.96
N GLN A 433 14.20 15.34 2.33
CA GLN A 433 15.15 14.28 1.96
C GLN A 433 14.76 12.94 2.57
N VAL A 434 14.47 12.90 3.88
CA VAL A 434 14.05 11.68 4.58
C VAL A 434 12.82 11.07 3.91
N ILE A 435 11.77 11.86 3.68
CA ILE A 435 10.53 11.36 3.09
C ILE A 435 10.71 11.00 1.61
N THR A 436 11.54 11.71 0.85
CA THR A 436 11.83 11.37 -0.56
C THR A 436 12.57 10.04 -0.67
N GLN A 437 13.58 9.80 0.18
CA GLN A 437 14.27 8.50 0.18
C GLN A 437 13.41 7.37 0.78
N LYS A 438 12.54 7.69 1.75
CA LYS A 438 11.51 6.76 2.23
C LYS A 438 10.58 6.34 1.09
N TRP A 439 10.05 7.30 0.32
CA TRP A 439 9.21 7.05 -0.85
C TRP A 439 9.90 6.13 -1.87
N LEU A 440 11.17 6.38 -2.20
CA LEU A 440 11.94 5.47 -3.06
C LEU A 440 12.05 4.07 -2.45
N SER A 441 12.33 3.95 -1.15
CA SER A 441 12.42 2.65 -0.48
C SER A 441 11.10 1.90 -0.39
N LEU A 442 9.97 2.61 -0.43
CA LEU A 442 8.64 2.01 -0.35
C LEU A 442 8.20 1.36 -1.65
N TYR A 443 8.82 1.68 -2.80
CA TYR A 443 8.43 1.08 -4.08
C TYR A 443 8.39 -0.46 -4.02
N PRO A 444 7.30 -1.13 -4.47
CA PRO A 444 6.10 -0.59 -5.13
C PRO A 444 4.87 -0.41 -4.21
N ASN A 445 5.04 -0.22 -2.89
CA ASN A 445 3.96 -0.04 -1.93
C ASN A 445 3.34 1.38 -1.98
N GLY A 446 2.52 1.63 -3.00
CA GLY A 446 1.81 2.89 -3.20
C GLY A 446 0.86 3.31 -2.07
N HIS A 447 0.23 2.39 -1.34
CA HIS A 447 -0.63 2.73 -0.19
C HIS A 447 0.11 3.52 0.88
N GLU A 448 1.24 2.98 1.35
CA GLU A 448 2.05 3.63 2.38
C GLU A 448 2.68 4.92 1.84
N ALA A 449 3.13 4.92 0.59
CA ALA A 449 3.68 6.09 -0.07
C ALA A 449 2.65 7.24 -0.20
N TRP A 450 1.40 6.93 -0.59
CA TRP A 450 0.33 7.92 -0.68
C TRP A 450 -0.11 8.44 0.68
N ALA A 451 -0.14 7.58 1.70
CA ALA A 451 -0.42 8.01 3.08
C ALA A 451 0.67 8.96 3.60
N GLU A 452 1.95 8.69 3.32
CA GLU A 452 3.07 9.58 3.69
C GLU A 452 3.02 10.91 2.94
N TYR A 453 2.70 10.87 1.64
CA TYR A 453 2.54 12.07 0.83
C TYR A 453 1.44 12.98 1.39
N ARG A 454 0.27 12.43 1.72
CA ARG A 454 -0.82 13.20 2.35
C ARG A 454 -0.40 13.79 3.70
N ARG A 455 0.29 13.01 4.54
CA ARG A 455 0.68 13.42 5.90
C ARG A 455 1.72 14.56 5.91
N THR A 456 2.67 14.52 4.98
CA THR A 456 3.89 15.34 5.01
C THR A 456 3.98 16.36 3.88
N GLY A 457 3.24 16.15 2.78
CA GLY A 457 3.41 16.89 1.54
C GLY A 457 4.69 16.53 0.77
N TYR A 458 5.38 15.44 1.15
CA TYR A 458 6.62 14.97 0.54
C TYR A 458 6.53 13.50 0.07
N PRO A 459 7.28 13.09 -0.97
CA PRO A 459 8.11 13.95 -1.83
C PRO A 459 7.26 14.97 -2.60
N LYS A 460 7.90 15.99 -3.19
CA LYS A 460 7.19 16.80 -4.19
C LYS A 460 6.88 15.91 -5.38
N LEU A 461 5.63 15.97 -5.84
CA LEU A 461 5.11 15.20 -6.98
C LEU A 461 4.55 16.19 -8.01
N TYR A 462 4.45 15.75 -9.26
CA TYR A 462 3.86 16.61 -10.29
C TYR A 462 2.35 16.76 -10.08
N PRO A 463 1.76 17.92 -10.34
CA PRO A 463 0.33 18.01 -10.61
C PRO A 463 -0.07 17.04 -11.73
N ARG A 464 -1.31 16.56 -11.67
CA ARG A 464 -1.92 15.85 -12.80
C ARG A 464 -1.99 16.78 -14.00
N ILE A 465 -1.97 16.23 -15.21
CA ILE A 465 -2.21 17.04 -16.42
C ILE A 465 -3.67 17.51 -16.43
N ASN A 466 -4.60 16.59 -16.17
CA ASN A 466 -6.02 16.88 -16.04
C ASN A 466 -6.59 16.21 -14.80
N SER A 467 -7.69 16.76 -14.30
CA SER A 467 -8.58 16.09 -13.37
C SER A 467 -10.00 16.11 -13.94
N GLU A 468 -10.70 14.99 -13.80
CA GLU A 468 -12.13 14.83 -14.11
C GLU A 468 -12.96 14.73 -12.81
N ASN A 469 -12.33 14.96 -11.66
CA ASN A 469 -13.01 15.01 -10.37
C ASN A 469 -13.30 16.47 -9.97
N PRO A 470 -14.57 16.87 -9.83
CA PRO A 470 -14.93 18.25 -9.50
C PRO A 470 -14.49 18.68 -8.09
N GLU A 471 -14.24 17.73 -7.19
CA GLU A 471 -13.80 18.01 -5.82
C GLU A 471 -12.29 18.17 -5.70
N VAL A 472 -11.53 17.61 -6.65
CA VAL A 472 -10.06 17.53 -6.60
C VAL A 472 -9.51 18.00 -7.95
N PRO A 473 -9.23 19.30 -8.13
CA PRO A 473 -8.60 19.80 -9.36
C PRO A 473 -7.21 19.20 -9.60
N ALA A 474 -6.64 19.41 -10.79
CA ALA A 474 -5.42 18.73 -11.23
C ALA A 474 -4.18 19.01 -10.36
N ASP A 475 -4.14 20.16 -9.71
CA ASP A 475 -3.11 20.61 -8.77
C ASP A 475 -3.41 20.27 -7.30
N ALA A 476 -4.59 19.68 -7.02
CA ALA A 476 -4.95 19.20 -5.70
C ALA A 476 -4.60 17.72 -5.51
N VAL A 477 -4.58 17.31 -4.24
CA VAL A 477 -4.27 15.94 -3.81
C VAL A 477 -5.56 15.25 -3.40
N VAL A 478 -5.80 14.04 -3.90
CA VAL A 478 -6.86 13.17 -3.37
C VAL A 478 -6.52 12.85 -1.92
N ARG A 479 -7.43 13.19 -1.01
CA ARG A 479 -7.22 13.09 0.45
C ARG A 479 -7.71 11.77 1.02
N ARG A 480 -8.74 11.19 0.40
CA ARG A 480 -9.35 9.91 0.75
C ARG A 480 -10.17 9.38 -0.42
N THR A 481 -10.66 8.15 -0.31
CA THR A 481 -11.72 7.63 -1.18
C THR A 481 -13.08 7.79 -0.49
N PRO A 482 -14.15 8.17 -1.21
CA PRO A 482 -15.50 8.19 -0.66
C PRO A 482 -15.97 6.78 -0.27
N TYR A 483 -16.97 6.70 0.61
CA TYR A 483 -17.60 5.42 0.91
C TYR A 483 -18.32 4.87 -0.33
N THR A 484 -18.53 3.56 -0.35
CA THR A 484 -19.02 2.87 -1.54
C THR A 484 -20.55 2.90 -1.60
N GLN A 485 -21.09 2.93 -2.81
CA GLN A 485 -22.55 2.85 -3.00
C GLN A 485 -23.12 1.53 -2.46
N GLY A 486 -22.35 0.44 -2.50
CA GLY A 486 -22.76 -0.84 -1.91
C GLY A 486 -23.07 -0.70 -0.43
N GLU A 487 -22.16 -0.14 0.37
CA GLU A 487 -22.40 0.10 1.80
C GLU A 487 -23.59 1.03 2.04
N SER A 488 -23.77 2.08 1.22
CA SER A 488 -24.93 2.96 1.35
C SER A 488 -26.26 2.23 1.10
N ASN A 489 -26.26 1.14 0.32
CA ASN A 489 -27.46 0.35 0.05
C ASN A 489 -27.77 -0.66 1.16
N THR A 490 -26.73 -1.20 1.80
CA THR A 490 -26.85 -2.41 2.62
C THR A 490 -26.46 -2.21 4.10
N ASN A 491 -25.75 -1.11 4.42
CA ASN A 491 -25.34 -0.70 5.76
C ASN A 491 -25.51 0.82 5.95
N ALA A 492 -26.60 1.40 5.42
CA ALA A 492 -26.83 2.85 5.43
C ALA A 492 -26.67 3.51 6.82
N PRO A 493 -27.20 2.95 7.93
CA PRO A 493 -26.97 3.53 9.26
C PRO A 493 -25.49 3.53 9.68
N GLY A 494 -24.74 2.49 9.27
CA GLY A 494 -23.30 2.39 9.46
C GLY A 494 -22.56 3.50 8.72
N VAL A 495 -22.86 3.69 7.42
CA VAL A 495 -22.29 4.78 6.61
C VAL A 495 -22.60 6.14 7.23
N GLU A 496 -23.84 6.38 7.67
CA GLU A 496 -24.21 7.65 8.31
C GLU A 496 -23.40 7.91 9.59
N SER A 497 -23.16 6.86 10.39
CA SER A 497 -22.28 6.96 11.56
C SER A 497 -20.84 7.31 11.17
N GLY A 498 -20.32 6.72 10.08
CA GLY A 498 -18.99 7.00 9.55
C GLY A 498 -18.85 8.43 9.02
N ILE A 499 -19.88 8.95 8.34
CA ILE A 499 -19.88 10.33 7.83
C ILE A 499 -19.82 11.33 8.98
N LYS A 500 -20.55 11.09 10.08
CA LYS A 500 -20.49 11.94 11.29
C LYS A 500 -19.09 11.98 11.90
N LEU A 501 -18.31 10.90 11.75
CA LEU A 501 -16.94 10.78 12.28
C LEU A 501 -15.86 11.32 11.32
N LEU A 502 -16.17 11.58 10.04
CA LEU A 502 -15.20 12.10 9.07
C LEU A 502 -14.78 13.54 9.38
N GLY A 503 -15.68 14.35 9.96
CA GLY A 503 -15.45 15.79 10.15
C GLY A 503 -15.55 16.62 8.86
N GLY A 504 -16.19 16.08 7.83
CA GLY A 504 -16.39 16.74 6.53
C GLY A 504 -17.34 15.93 5.62
N PRO A 505 -17.65 16.43 4.41
CA PRO A 505 -18.48 15.70 3.45
C PRO A 505 -17.83 14.37 3.02
N ASP A 506 -18.63 13.38 2.64
CA ASP A 506 -18.12 12.12 2.09
C ASP A 506 -17.65 12.28 0.64
N ASN A 507 -16.47 12.85 0.46
CA ASN A 507 -15.87 13.05 -0.85
C ASN A 507 -14.34 12.92 -0.82
N SER A 508 -13.74 13.09 -2.00
CA SER A 508 -12.32 12.82 -2.23
C SER A 508 -11.39 13.91 -1.69
N ALA A 509 -11.93 15.10 -1.39
CA ALA A 509 -11.20 16.26 -0.89
C ALA A 509 -11.17 16.33 0.65
N THR A 510 -12.07 15.62 1.32
CA THR A 510 -12.13 15.58 2.79
C THR A 510 -10.88 14.94 3.37
N ARG A 511 -10.24 15.66 4.29
CA ARG A 511 -9.03 15.21 4.97
C ARG A 511 -9.35 14.14 5.99
N LEU A 512 -8.48 13.13 6.05
CA LEU A 512 -8.50 12.13 7.11
C LEU A 512 -8.09 12.72 8.46
N TRP A 513 -8.37 12.00 9.55
CA TRP A 513 -8.12 12.47 10.91
C TRP A 513 -6.64 12.87 11.09
N TRP A 514 -5.70 12.01 10.69
CA TRP A 514 -4.26 12.27 10.78
C TRP A 514 -3.72 13.24 9.71
N ASP A 515 -4.47 13.50 8.63
CA ASP A 515 -4.03 14.32 7.49
C ASP A 515 -4.24 15.82 7.78
N LYS A 516 -3.26 16.44 8.44
CA LYS A 516 -3.27 17.86 8.82
C LYS A 516 -2.31 18.73 7.99
N GLN A 517 -1.87 18.32 6.79
CA GLN A 517 -0.98 19.12 5.93
C GLN A 517 -1.58 19.51 4.58
#